data_AF-A0A530YJ42-F1
#
_entry.id   AF-A0A530YJ42-F1
#
_cell.length_a   1.000
_cell.length_b   1.000
_cell.length_c   1.000
_cell.angle_alpha   90.00
_cell.angle_beta   90.00
_cell.angle_gamma   90.00
#
_symmetry.space_group_name_H-M   'P 1'
#
loop_
_entity.id
_entity.type
_entity.pdbx_description
1 polymer ?
#
loop_
_entity_poly.entity_id
_entity_poly.type
_entity_poly.pdbx_seq_one_letter_code
_entity_poly.pdbx_strand_id
1 'polypeptide(L)'
;MALSALALLFFGLATQYGPVAKDYVRQHENHSRLVAFWRKLIPERRDALLNDAAAPTAGNPNGDVPLVLFLDYNCPRCRAEDRTIQQALKHDPMLKVVYKHCPGKRPGSKFAALAALASSKQGKYEAFHHALMAARGQLSQFDILTIARHVGLEVEQLKRDMEDRAIENVLERNCALAKELY
;
A
#
# COMPACT_ATOMS: atom_id res chain seq x y z
N MET A 1 -53.22 -24.19 -22.75
CA MET A 1 -51.79 -24.47 -23.04
C MET A 1 -50.85 -23.25 -22.88
N ALA A 2 -51.33 -22.03 -22.61
CA ALA A 2 -50.48 -20.83 -22.51
C ALA A 2 -49.77 -20.61 -21.14
N LEU A 3 -50.27 -21.20 -20.06
CA LEU A 3 -49.73 -21.01 -18.70
C LEU A 3 -48.37 -21.71 -18.47
N SER A 4 -48.04 -22.76 -19.24
CA SER A 4 -46.79 -23.52 -19.07
C SER A 4 -45.58 -22.81 -19.69
N ALA A 5 -45.78 -22.05 -20.77
CA ALA A 5 -44.70 -21.33 -21.47
C ALA A 5 -44.18 -20.12 -20.66
N LEU A 6 -45.05 -19.44 -19.92
CA LEU A 6 -44.66 -18.30 -19.07
C LEU A 6 -43.82 -18.75 -17.87
N ALA A 7 -44.15 -19.89 -17.25
CA ALA A 7 -43.42 -20.43 -16.11
C ALA A 7 -41.97 -20.84 -16.49
N LEU A 8 -41.77 -21.39 -17.70
CA LEU A 8 -40.45 -21.76 -18.21
C LEU A 8 -39.57 -20.53 -18.53
N LEU A 9 -40.16 -19.42 -19.01
CA LEU A 9 -39.45 -18.16 -19.23
C LEU A 9 -38.97 -17.53 -17.91
N PHE A 10 -39.79 -17.56 -16.86
CA PHE A 10 -39.39 -17.07 -15.53
C PHE A 10 -38.30 -17.95 -14.88
N PHE A 11 -38.37 -19.27 -15.06
CA PHE A 11 -37.36 -20.19 -14.55
C PHE A 11 -36.00 -20.00 -15.27
N GLY A 12 -36.02 -19.78 -16.59
CA GLY A 12 -34.81 -19.49 -17.38
C GLY A 12 -34.14 -18.17 -17.02
N LEU A 13 -34.90 -17.11 -16.72
CA LEU A 13 -34.36 -15.83 -16.27
C LEU A 13 -33.77 -15.92 -14.84
N ALA A 14 -34.43 -16.66 -13.94
CA ALA A 14 -33.94 -16.84 -12.58
C ALA A 14 -32.64 -17.67 -12.51
N THR A 15 -32.46 -18.66 -13.39
CA THR A 15 -31.22 -19.45 -13.48
C THR A 15 -30.10 -18.68 -14.18
N GLN A 16 -30.43 -17.88 -15.20
CA GLN A 16 -29.45 -17.10 -15.97
C GLN A 16 -28.92 -15.88 -15.19
N TYR A 17 -29.78 -15.17 -14.44
CA TYR A 17 -29.41 -13.93 -13.72
C TYR A 17 -29.27 -14.09 -12.21
N GLY A 18 -29.76 -15.20 -11.63
CA GLY A 18 -29.69 -15.46 -10.20
C GLY A 18 -28.27 -15.46 -9.61
N PRO A 19 -27.27 -16.08 -10.26
CA PRO A 19 -25.88 -16.01 -9.80
C PRO A 19 -25.32 -14.59 -9.80
N VAL A 20 -25.54 -13.83 -10.88
CA VAL A 20 -25.06 -12.43 -11.01
C VAL A 20 -25.71 -11.52 -9.96
N ALA A 21 -27.02 -11.65 -9.73
CA ALA A 21 -27.71 -10.89 -8.69
C ALA A 21 -27.21 -11.24 -7.28
N LYS A 22 -26.92 -12.53 -7.00
CA LYS A 22 -26.37 -12.97 -5.72
C LYS A 22 -24.95 -12.45 -5.50
N ASP A 23 -24.10 -12.48 -6.53
CA ASP A 23 -22.74 -11.96 -6.44
C ASP A 23 -22.75 -10.44 -6.24
N TYR A 24 -23.63 -9.72 -6.94
CA TYR A 24 -23.81 -8.28 -6.79
C TYR A 24 -24.27 -7.91 -5.37
N VAL A 25 -25.29 -8.58 -4.83
CA VAL A 25 -25.78 -8.35 -3.46
C VAL A 25 -24.70 -8.68 -2.44
N ARG A 26 -24.02 -9.83 -2.57
CA ARG A 26 -22.92 -10.23 -1.68
C ARG A 26 -21.77 -9.22 -1.73
N GLN A 27 -21.42 -8.71 -2.91
CA GLN A 27 -20.39 -7.68 -3.07
C GLN A 27 -20.77 -6.38 -2.39
N HIS A 28 -22.04 -5.95 -2.50
CA HIS A 28 -22.53 -4.73 -1.85
C HIS A 28 -22.64 -4.86 -0.33
N GLU A 29 -23.08 -6.01 0.17
CA GLU A 29 -23.07 -6.32 1.60
C GLU A 29 -21.65 -6.35 2.17
N ASN A 30 -20.72 -7.00 1.46
CA ASN A 30 -19.31 -7.00 1.84
C ASN A 30 -18.72 -5.59 1.83
N HIS A 31 -19.01 -4.78 0.80
CA HIS A 31 -18.55 -3.39 0.74
C HIS A 31 -19.11 -2.55 1.90
N SER A 32 -20.41 -2.69 2.20
CA SER A 32 -21.06 -1.96 3.29
C SER A 32 -20.51 -2.35 4.66
N ARG A 33 -20.25 -3.65 4.87
CA ARG A 33 -19.60 -4.17 6.08
C ARG A 33 -18.16 -3.66 6.21
N LEU A 34 -17.39 -3.67 5.12
CA LEU A 34 -16.05 -3.10 5.09
C LEU A 34 -16.13 -1.61 5.45
N VAL A 35 -16.92 -0.80 4.73
CA VAL A 35 -17.04 0.64 5.01
C VAL A 35 -17.43 0.92 6.47
N ALA A 36 -18.38 0.16 7.04
CA ALA A 36 -18.74 0.28 8.45
C ALA A 36 -17.58 -0.08 9.39
N PHE A 37 -16.83 -1.15 9.08
CA PHE A 37 -15.64 -1.57 9.81
C PHE A 37 -14.54 -0.49 9.77
N TRP A 38 -14.20 0.01 8.58
CA TRP A 38 -13.19 1.06 8.38
C TRP A 38 -13.61 2.38 9.06
N ARG A 39 -14.90 2.75 9.03
CA ARG A 39 -15.43 3.94 9.74
C ARG A 39 -15.21 3.87 11.24
N LYS A 40 -15.19 2.67 11.83
CA LYS A 40 -14.90 2.47 13.24
C LYS A 40 -13.40 2.42 13.50
N LEU A 41 -12.66 1.63 12.72
CA LEU A 41 -11.26 1.33 13.00
C LEU A 41 -10.29 2.47 12.66
N ILE A 42 -10.55 3.24 11.60
CA ILE A 42 -9.67 4.35 11.21
C ILE A 42 -9.55 5.40 12.33
N PRO A 43 -10.64 5.89 12.97
CA PRO A 43 -10.53 6.78 14.12
C PRO A 43 -9.71 6.19 15.27
N GLU A 44 -9.92 4.91 15.60
CA GLU A 44 -9.20 4.22 16.69
C GLU A 44 -7.71 4.00 16.40
N ARG A 45 -7.30 4.06 15.12
CA ARG A 45 -5.91 3.90 14.67
C ARG A 45 -5.32 5.16 14.07
N ARG A 46 -5.99 6.30 14.22
CA ARG A 46 -5.65 7.55 13.55
C ARG A 46 -4.20 7.95 13.79
N ASP A 47 -3.74 7.94 15.03
CA ASP A 47 -2.36 8.35 15.35
C ASP A 47 -1.33 7.38 14.78
N ALA A 48 -1.58 6.07 14.88
CA ALA A 48 -0.72 5.05 14.27
C ALA A 48 -0.66 5.16 12.74
N LEU A 49 -1.75 5.58 12.11
CA LEU A 49 -1.85 5.78 10.66
C LEU A 49 -1.17 7.07 10.19
N LEU A 50 -1.38 8.18 10.91
CA LEU A 50 -1.08 9.53 10.41
C LEU A 50 0.09 10.22 11.12
N ASN A 51 0.34 9.90 12.38
CA ASN A 51 1.19 10.67 13.29
C ASN A 51 2.41 9.86 13.79
N ASP A 52 2.79 8.79 13.09
CA ASP A 52 4.02 8.05 13.38
C ASP A 52 5.23 8.86 12.88
N ALA A 53 6.02 9.40 13.81
CA ALA A 53 7.20 10.20 13.50
C ALA A 53 8.28 9.46 12.69
N ALA A 54 8.28 8.12 12.70
CA ALA A 54 9.22 7.34 11.90
C ALA A 54 8.69 6.98 10.51
N ALA A 55 7.43 7.31 10.19
CA ALA A 55 6.87 7.08 8.88
C ALA A 55 7.33 8.20 7.91
N PRO A 56 8.01 7.85 6.81
CA PRO A 56 8.33 8.83 5.78
C PRO A 56 7.06 9.43 5.18
N THR A 57 7.11 10.72 4.82
CA THR A 57 5.99 11.44 4.21
C THR A 57 6.41 12.11 2.91
N ALA A 58 5.43 12.40 2.05
CA ALA A 58 5.60 13.20 0.83
C ALA A 58 4.44 14.17 0.65
N GLY A 59 4.64 15.17 -0.23
CA GLY A 59 3.67 16.24 -0.46
C GLY A 59 3.74 17.31 0.62
N ASN A 60 2.58 17.84 1.01
CA ASN A 60 2.49 18.90 1.99
C ASN A 60 2.51 18.34 3.42
N PRO A 61 3.53 18.63 4.27
CA PRO A 61 3.57 18.13 5.63
C PRO A 61 2.40 18.63 6.50
N ASN A 62 1.82 19.78 6.12
CA ASN A 62 0.65 20.41 6.73
C ASN A 62 -0.64 20.16 5.93
N GLY A 63 -0.62 19.24 4.97
CA GLY A 63 -1.78 18.87 4.17
C GLY A 63 -2.91 18.30 5.03
N ASP A 64 -4.15 18.66 4.71
CA ASP A 64 -5.37 18.25 5.39
C ASP A 64 -6.01 16.98 4.79
N VAL A 65 -5.50 16.51 3.64
CA VAL A 65 -5.89 15.26 2.99
C VAL A 65 -4.80 14.20 3.21
N PRO A 66 -4.86 13.40 4.30
CA PRO A 66 -3.88 12.35 4.54
C PRO A 66 -4.21 11.08 3.74
N LEU A 67 -3.30 10.70 2.84
CA LEU A 67 -3.30 9.41 2.16
C LEU A 67 -2.25 8.48 2.78
N VAL A 68 -2.69 7.38 3.39
CA VAL A 68 -1.80 6.36 3.96
C VAL A 68 -1.60 5.23 2.96
N LEU A 69 -0.33 4.92 2.65
CA LEU A 69 0.02 3.88 1.69
C LEU A 69 0.80 2.75 2.35
N PHE A 70 0.16 1.59 2.47
CA PHE A 70 0.84 0.34 2.79
C PHE A 70 1.50 -0.22 1.54
N LEU A 71 2.81 -0.43 1.57
CA LEU A 71 3.57 -0.75 0.36
C LEU A 71 4.64 -1.82 0.53
N ASP A 72 4.92 -2.49 -0.59
CA ASP A 72 6.02 -3.41 -0.80
C ASP A 72 6.66 -3.09 -2.17
N TYR A 73 7.97 -2.84 -2.16
CA TYR A 73 8.72 -2.54 -3.38
C TYR A 73 8.77 -3.69 -4.38
N ASN A 74 8.46 -4.93 -4.02
CA ASN A 74 8.35 -6.05 -4.98
C ASN A 74 6.90 -6.45 -5.29
N CYS A 75 5.91 -5.67 -4.86
CA CYS A 75 4.52 -5.85 -5.25
C CYS A 75 4.24 -5.17 -6.61
N PRO A 76 3.83 -5.91 -7.65
CA PRO A 76 3.56 -5.32 -8.97
C PRO A 76 2.48 -4.24 -8.95
N ARG A 77 1.43 -4.44 -8.12
CA ARG A 77 0.34 -3.47 -7.99
C ARG A 77 0.80 -2.19 -7.30
N CYS A 78 1.58 -2.28 -6.23
CA CYS A 78 2.14 -1.10 -5.56
C CYS A 78 2.98 -0.25 -6.53
N ARG A 79 3.80 -0.88 -7.37
CA ARG A 79 4.59 -0.16 -8.40
C ARG A 79 3.73 0.47 -9.49
N ALA A 80 2.67 -0.22 -9.91
CA ALA A 80 1.73 0.33 -10.89
C ALA A 80 0.98 1.54 -10.34
N GLU A 81 0.58 1.49 -9.07
CA GLU A 81 -0.14 2.55 -8.37
C GLU A 81 0.74 3.76 -8.03
N ASP A 82 2.04 3.57 -7.81
CA ASP A 82 2.96 4.68 -7.47
C ASP A 82 2.89 5.82 -8.50
N ARG A 83 2.77 5.52 -9.80
CA ARG A 83 2.59 6.56 -10.84
C ARG A 83 1.37 7.44 -10.60
N THR A 84 0.25 6.84 -10.20
CA THR A 84 -0.99 7.56 -9.89
C THR A 84 -0.80 8.41 -8.63
N ILE A 85 -0.11 7.89 -7.61
CA ILE A 85 0.22 8.64 -6.39
C ILE A 85 1.09 9.85 -6.72
N GLN A 86 2.12 9.69 -7.56
CA GLN A 86 2.97 10.79 -8.00
C GLN A 86 2.20 11.84 -8.80
N GLN A 87 1.22 11.43 -9.60
CA GLN A 87 0.33 12.37 -10.28
C GLN A 87 -0.57 13.11 -9.30
N ALA A 88 -1.13 12.43 -8.29
CA ALA A 88 -1.96 13.06 -7.28
C ALA A 88 -1.18 14.12 -6.48
N LEU A 89 0.04 13.79 -6.04
CA LEU A 89 0.95 14.72 -5.36
C LEU A 89 1.28 15.98 -6.17
N LYS A 90 1.30 15.88 -7.51
CA LYS A 90 1.54 17.03 -8.40
C LYS A 90 0.31 17.91 -8.60
N HIS A 91 -0.89 17.33 -8.59
CA HIS A 91 -2.13 18.06 -8.87
C HIS A 91 -2.77 18.66 -7.61
N ASP A 92 -2.53 18.05 -6.44
CA ASP A 92 -3.10 18.49 -5.18
C ASP A 92 -2.01 18.96 -4.22
N PRO A 93 -1.80 20.29 -4.07
CA PRO A 93 -0.80 20.86 -3.17
C PRO A 93 -1.16 20.69 -1.69
N MET A 94 -2.36 20.21 -1.36
CA MET A 94 -2.79 19.92 0.01
C MET A 94 -2.68 18.43 0.36
N LEU A 95 -2.29 17.58 -0.60
CA LEU A 95 -2.12 16.15 -0.35
C LEU A 95 -0.90 15.89 0.54
N LYS A 96 -1.12 15.13 1.61
CA LYS A 96 -0.07 14.54 2.43
C LYS A 96 -0.09 13.03 2.27
N VAL A 97 1.03 12.45 1.85
CA VAL A 97 1.18 10.99 1.77
C VAL A 97 2.00 10.51 2.96
N VAL A 98 1.52 9.48 3.65
CA VAL A 98 2.24 8.78 4.72
C VAL A 98 2.56 7.36 4.26
N TYR A 99 3.85 7.03 4.16
CA TYR A 99 4.29 5.73 3.70
C TYR A 99 4.42 4.74 4.87
N LYS A 100 3.76 3.59 4.73
CA LYS A 100 3.76 2.49 5.69
C LYS A 100 4.37 1.25 5.03
N HIS A 101 5.67 1.05 5.18
CA HIS A 101 6.31 -0.15 4.65
C HIS A 101 5.77 -1.39 5.35
N CYS A 102 5.16 -2.28 4.57
CA CYS A 102 4.80 -3.62 5.02
C CYS A 102 5.11 -4.62 3.90
N PRO A 103 6.35 -5.14 3.86
CA PRO A 103 6.81 -6.02 2.81
C PRO A 103 6.09 -7.36 2.87
N GLY A 104 5.70 -7.87 1.70
CA GLY A 104 5.23 -9.23 1.55
C GLY A 104 6.37 -10.25 1.67
N LYS A 105 6.09 -11.48 1.24
CA LYS A 105 7.03 -12.61 1.36
C LYS A 105 7.97 -12.77 0.16
N ARG A 106 7.91 -11.87 -0.84
CA ARG A 106 8.77 -11.99 -2.02
C ARG A 106 10.24 -11.77 -1.63
N PRO A 107 11.19 -12.49 -2.25
CA PRO A 107 12.60 -12.26 -1.99
C PRO A 107 12.97 -10.79 -2.21
N GLY A 108 13.78 -10.23 -1.31
CA GLY A 108 14.21 -8.83 -1.37
C GLY A 108 13.21 -7.80 -0.82
N SER A 109 11.92 -8.13 -0.64
CA SER A 109 10.90 -7.18 -0.14
C SER A 109 11.29 -6.58 1.22
N LYS A 110 11.63 -7.44 2.18
CA LYS A 110 12.05 -7.00 3.52
C LYS A 110 13.31 -6.13 3.46
N PHE A 111 14.30 -6.55 2.69
CA PHE A 111 15.55 -5.80 2.52
C PHE A 111 15.31 -4.41 1.91
N ALA A 112 14.43 -4.31 0.90
CA ALA A 112 14.07 -3.04 0.28
C ALA A 112 13.37 -2.10 1.28
N ALA A 113 12.46 -2.63 2.09
CA ALA A 113 11.76 -1.85 3.10
C ALA A 113 12.70 -1.31 4.18
N LEU A 114 13.60 -2.15 4.71
CA LEU A 114 14.61 -1.75 5.68
C LEU A 114 15.55 -0.69 5.08
N ALA A 115 16.05 -0.92 3.86
CA ALA A 115 16.92 0.02 3.17
C ALA A 115 16.24 1.37 2.93
N ALA A 116 14.97 1.36 2.51
CA ALA A 116 14.21 2.59 2.33
C ALA A 116 14.09 3.37 3.65
N LEU A 117 13.63 2.72 4.73
CA LEU A 117 13.53 3.38 6.04
C LEU A 117 14.89 3.93 6.52
N ALA A 118 15.96 3.14 6.40
CA ALA A 118 17.31 3.52 6.76
C ALA A 118 17.82 4.74 5.96
N SER A 119 17.47 4.83 4.68
CA SER A 119 17.88 5.96 3.82
C SER A 119 17.38 7.32 4.30
N SER A 120 16.35 7.35 5.16
CA SER A 120 15.87 8.59 5.81
C SER A 120 16.94 9.24 6.67
N LYS A 121 17.82 8.45 7.30
CA LYS A 121 18.96 8.97 8.10
C LYS A 121 19.99 9.71 7.25
N GLN A 122 19.96 9.52 5.94
CA GLN A 122 20.80 10.24 4.97
C GLN A 122 20.02 11.30 4.18
N GLY A 123 18.77 11.58 4.55
CA GLY A 123 17.92 12.57 3.87
C GLY A 123 17.53 12.20 2.44
N LYS A 124 17.61 10.91 2.06
CA LYS A 124 17.45 10.44 0.67
C LYS A 124 16.29 9.46 0.47
N TYR A 125 15.36 9.41 1.43
CA TYR A 125 14.20 8.53 1.36
C TYR A 125 13.41 8.68 0.06
N GLU A 126 13.02 9.91 -0.30
CA GLU A 126 12.14 10.16 -1.43
C GLU A 126 12.78 9.72 -2.76
N ALA A 127 14.00 10.18 -3.02
CA ALA A 127 14.76 9.78 -4.21
C ALA A 127 14.94 8.26 -4.29
N PHE A 128 15.23 7.60 -3.17
CA PHE A 128 15.41 6.16 -3.14
C PHE A 128 14.09 5.40 -3.32
N HIS A 129 13.02 5.86 -2.67
CA HIS A 129 11.67 5.31 -2.80
C HIS A 129 11.22 5.30 -4.27
N HIS A 130 11.33 6.43 -4.97
CA HIS A 130 10.95 6.51 -6.38
C HIS A 130 11.80 5.60 -7.27
N ALA A 131 13.11 5.54 -7.02
CA ALA A 131 14.00 4.68 -7.80
C ALA A 131 13.67 3.18 -7.60
N LEU A 132 13.32 2.76 -6.37
CA LEU A 132 12.88 1.39 -6.10
C LEU A 132 11.52 1.09 -6.74
N MET A 133 10.55 2.02 -6.69
CA MET A 133 9.24 1.85 -7.32
C MET A 133 9.31 1.79 -8.85
N ALA A 134 10.20 2.57 -9.45
CA ALA A 134 10.40 2.64 -10.90
C ALA A 134 11.22 1.46 -11.46
N ALA A 135 11.91 0.69 -10.61
CA ALA A 135 12.73 -0.43 -11.04
C ALA A 135 11.88 -1.49 -11.77
N ARG A 136 12.51 -2.22 -12.69
CA ARG A 136 11.87 -3.32 -13.42
C ARG A 136 12.21 -4.66 -12.75
N GLY A 137 11.25 -5.60 -12.81
CA GLY A 137 11.45 -6.95 -12.27
C GLY A 137 11.53 -7.00 -10.74
N GLN A 138 11.71 -8.21 -10.21
CA GLN A 138 11.88 -8.38 -8.77
C GLN A 138 13.26 -7.89 -8.35
N LEU A 139 13.30 -7.00 -7.36
CA LEU A 139 14.52 -6.44 -6.80
C LEU A 139 15.21 -7.45 -5.90
N SER A 140 16.44 -7.80 -6.24
CA SER A 140 17.38 -8.49 -5.33
C SER A 140 18.07 -7.49 -4.40
N GLN A 141 18.78 -8.00 -3.38
CA GLN A 141 19.61 -7.13 -2.52
C GLN A 141 20.66 -6.38 -3.34
N PHE A 142 21.26 -7.03 -4.34
CA PHE A 142 22.25 -6.41 -5.23
C PHE A 142 21.65 -5.22 -6.00
N ASP A 143 20.44 -5.38 -6.54
CA ASP A 143 19.76 -4.30 -7.27
C ASP A 143 19.45 -3.13 -6.34
N ILE A 144 18.97 -3.42 -5.13
CA ILE A 144 18.61 -2.41 -4.12
C ILE A 144 19.83 -1.58 -3.73
N LEU A 145 20.97 -2.23 -3.45
CA LEU A 145 22.21 -1.54 -3.11
C LEU A 145 22.82 -0.79 -4.31
N THR A 146 22.63 -1.32 -5.52
CA THR A 146 23.02 -0.63 -6.75
C THR A 146 22.22 0.65 -6.93
N ILE A 147 20.88 0.57 -6.81
CA ILE A 147 20.00 1.74 -6.86
C ILE A 147 20.36 2.74 -5.77
N ALA A 148 20.63 2.28 -4.54
CA ALA A 148 21.03 3.13 -3.43
C ALA A 148 22.26 3.98 -3.79
N ARG A 149 23.29 3.36 -4.37
CA ARG A 149 24.48 4.06 -4.85
C ARG A 149 24.15 5.09 -5.93
N HIS A 150 23.27 4.76 -6.88
CA HIS A 150 22.89 5.65 -7.98
C HIS A 150 22.14 6.91 -7.48
N VAL A 151 21.34 6.78 -6.43
CA VAL A 151 20.67 7.94 -5.79
C VAL A 151 21.58 8.65 -4.77
N GLY A 152 22.86 8.26 -4.71
CA GLY A 152 23.89 8.91 -3.90
C GLY A 152 23.90 8.52 -2.44
N LEU A 153 23.27 7.42 -2.02
CA LEU A 153 23.40 6.91 -0.66
C LEU A 153 24.82 6.38 -0.41
N GLU A 154 25.34 6.63 0.80
CA GLU A 154 26.51 5.92 1.32
C GLU A 154 26.05 4.52 1.71
N VAL A 155 26.49 3.54 0.94
CA VAL A 155 25.96 2.17 0.98
C VAL A 155 26.38 1.44 2.26
N GLU A 156 27.57 1.69 2.79
CA GLU A 156 28.03 0.99 4.00
C GLU A 156 27.32 1.54 5.24
N GLN A 157 27.09 2.85 5.32
CA GLN A 157 26.22 3.48 6.31
C GLN A 157 24.80 2.95 6.18
N LEU A 158 24.26 2.86 4.96
CA LEU A 158 22.92 2.32 4.75
C LEU A 158 22.77 0.92 5.33
N LYS A 159 23.72 0.02 5.05
CA LYS A 159 23.72 -1.34 5.59
C LYS A 159 23.77 -1.36 7.11
N ARG A 160 24.65 -0.56 7.73
CA ARG A 160 24.71 -0.44 9.20
C ARG A 160 23.39 0.09 9.78
N ASP A 161 22.82 1.10 9.14
CA ASP A 161 21.56 1.70 9.58
C ASP A 161 20.38 0.73 9.46
N MET A 162 20.38 -0.18 8.48
CA MET A 162 19.36 -1.23 8.33
C MET A 162 19.34 -2.23 9.49
N GLU A 163 20.41 -2.36 10.25
CA GLU A 163 20.51 -3.23 11.43
C GLU A 163 19.89 -2.60 12.68
N ASP A 164 19.50 -1.32 12.61
CA ASP A 164 18.86 -0.62 13.72
C ASP A 164 17.51 -1.25 14.08
N ARG A 165 17.41 -1.76 15.30
CA ARG A 165 16.18 -2.40 15.81
C ARG A 165 14.99 -1.44 15.80
N ALA A 166 15.20 -0.13 15.91
CA ALA A 166 14.13 0.84 15.79
C ALA A 166 13.46 0.80 14.41
N ILE A 167 14.23 0.57 13.33
CA ILE A 167 13.73 0.44 11.96
C ILE A 167 12.92 -0.84 11.79
N GLU A 168 13.44 -1.96 12.28
CA GLU A 168 12.72 -3.24 12.26
C GLU A 168 11.40 -3.14 13.05
N ASN A 169 11.39 -2.43 14.20
CA ASN A 169 10.16 -2.17 14.96
C ASN A 169 9.15 -1.29 14.19
N VAL A 170 9.60 -0.40 13.29
CA VAL A 170 8.69 0.35 12.37
C VAL A 170 8.00 -0.61 11.41
N LEU A 171 8.78 -1.51 10.82
CA LEU A 171 8.28 -2.51 9.89
C LEU A 171 7.25 -3.43 10.53
N GLU A 172 7.56 -3.95 11.73
CA GLU A 172 6.70 -4.83 12.51
C GLU A 172 5.36 -4.17 12.84
N ARG A 173 5.37 -2.93 13.37
CA ARG A 173 4.13 -2.22 13.74
C ARG A 173 3.30 -1.80 12.52
N ASN A 174 3.93 -1.41 11.41
CA ASN A 174 3.22 -1.12 10.17
C ASN A 174 2.51 -2.37 9.64
N CYS A 175 3.17 -3.53 9.68
CA CYS A 175 2.53 -4.77 9.26
C CYS A 175 1.46 -5.27 10.24
N ALA A 176 1.59 -5.02 11.54
CA ALA A 176 0.52 -5.29 12.49
C ALA A 176 -0.70 -4.42 12.17
N LEU A 177 -0.50 -3.12 11.96
CA LEU A 177 -1.56 -2.18 11.58
C LEU A 177 -2.24 -2.55 10.27
N ALA A 178 -1.47 -2.99 9.26
CA ALA A 178 -2.03 -3.47 8.00
C ALA A 178 -2.97 -4.67 8.21
N LYS A 179 -2.58 -5.65 9.03
CA LYS A 179 -3.40 -6.84 9.33
C LYS A 179 -4.71 -6.52 10.05
N GLU A 180 -4.76 -5.42 10.80
CA GLU A 180 -6.00 -4.98 11.45
C GLU A 180 -6.98 -4.38 10.43
N LEU A 181 -6.45 -3.86 9.32
CA LEU A 181 -7.21 -3.11 8.32
C LEU A 181 -7.59 -3.96 7.09
N TYR A 182 -6.88 -5.07 6.82
CA TYR A 182 -7.09 -5.95 5.67
C TYR A 182 -7.53 -7.36 6.05
#